data_AF-Q2HCR3-F1
#
_entry.id   AF-Q2HCR3-F1
#
_cell.length_a   1.000
_cell.length_b   1.000
_cell.length_c   1.000
_cell.angle_alpha   90.00
_cell.angle_beta   90.00
_cell.angle_gamma   90.00
#
_symmetry.space_group_name_H-M   'P 1'
#
loop_
_entity.id
_entity.type
_entity.pdbx_description
1 polymer ?
#
loop_
_entity_poly.entity_id
_entity_poly.type
_entity_poly.pdbx_seq_one_letter_code
_entity_poly.pdbx_strand_id
1 'polypeptide(L)'
;MICDRCRDALQGVASIDESWAVGLKHRPEEDVSDERVRMSYGIKHHPTYESFREALAQRCSVCIALWEGLEPEEQGIFENTTRTDPSQHPVTLTRHTRSPETLDLAKRWVTSCVRHHGKCRAGSGDGTWYPTRLLDLSRVTNTAEPWAGQRLVEGVSLGSLPQLMQDVIFVSLELGIHYIWIDLLCIFQDEDDITDWQQESALMNKVYSNTFCNISAGDANGCLESLFNTRDADSFLPQVIELQVGRGDHKTQLFRVYDLDYWRRSISGALVNKRGWVLQERFLSARVLQFDKRQVLWECLENCATETCPEQIPRHLLGRDHRIFKNMVNPTIQVEVRHLWTCLVQEYTACDLTVPSDKLVAVSGIAKHIAALLQDSHFYGKTSRPAEYRAPSWSWASIDGPVAPGPQLLKHPLIKVEEVHLEYLTDDVYGAVTWGWIRLRGALRQRQGR
;
A
#
# COMPACT_ATOMS: atom_id res chain seq x y z
N MET A 1 -20.66 -25.86 -22.00
CA MET A 1 -19.68 -26.43 -21.06
C MET A 1 -18.92 -25.30 -20.42
N ILE A 2 -18.34 -25.48 -19.22
CA ILE A 2 -17.53 -24.45 -18.54
C ILE A 2 -16.15 -25.06 -18.27
N CYS A 3 -15.08 -24.39 -18.73
CA CYS A 3 -13.70 -24.83 -18.50
C CYS A 3 -13.36 -24.75 -17.01
N ASP A 4 -12.33 -25.48 -16.57
CA ASP A 4 -11.98 -25.58 -15.14
C ASP A 4 -11.63 -24.22 -14.54
N ARG A 5 -10.94 -23.35 -15.29
CA ARG A 5 -10.59 -21.99 -14.84
C ARG A 5 -11.83 -21.10 -14.62
N CYS A 6 -12.82 -21.15 -15.50
CA CYS A 6 -14.09 -20.47 -15.28
C CYS A 6 -14.86 -21.09 -14.12
N ARG A 7 -14.81 -22.42 -13.96
CA ARG A 7 -15.52 -23.14 -12.90
C ARG A 7 -14.97 -22.77 -11.52
N ASP A 8 -13.65 -22.72 -11.38
CA ASP A 8 -12.97 -22.33 -10.14
C ASP A 8 -13.26 -20.87 -9.79
N ALA A 9 -13.28 -19.99 -10.79
CA ALA A 9 -13.62 -18.59 -10.58
C ALA A 9 -15.10 -18.34 -10.23
N LEU A 10 -15.97 -19.29 -10.57
CA LEU A 10 -17.42 -19.21 -10.32
C LEU A 10 -17.84 -20.01 -9.07
N GLN A 11 -16.89 -20.54 -8.29
CA GLN A 11 -17.20 -21.19 -7.00
C GLN A 11 -17.90 -20.19 -6.06
N GLY A 12 -19.17 -20.49 -5.72
CA GLY A 12 -20.04 -19.64 -4.90
C GLY A 12 -21.17 -18.93 -5.65
N VAL A 13 -21.23 -19.00 -6.98
CA VAL A 13 -22.31 -18.43 -7.80
C VAL A 13 -23.41 -19.49 -8.01
N ALA A 14 -24.62 -19.23 -7.52
CA ALA A 14 -25.70 -20.22 -7.44
C ALA A 14 -26.36 -20.58 -8.79
N SER A 15 -26.31 -19.70 -9.80
CA SER A 15 -26.65 -20.03 -11.19
C SER A 15 -26.03 -19.04 -12.18
N ILE A 16 -25.72 -19.52 -13.37
CA ILE A 16 -25.28 -18.72 -14.52
C ILE A 16 -26.42 -18.83 -15.54
N ASP A 17 -27.29 -17.82 -15.63
CA ASP A 17 -28.36 -17.78 -16.64
C ASP A 17 -28.04 -16.77 -17.76
N GLU A 18 -28.90 -16.70 -18.77
CA GLU A 18 -28.74 -15.79 -19.91
C GLU A 18 -28.67 -14.31 -19.49
N SER A 19 -29.17 -13.93 -18.31
CA SER A 19 -29.09 -12.55 -17.80
C SER A 19 -27.66 -12.13 -17.41
N TRP A 20 -26.81 -13.10 -17.04
CA TRP A 20 -25.38 -12.88 -16.78
C TRP A 20 -24.60 -12.55 -18.07
N ALA A 21 -24.96 -13.18 -19.18
CA ALA A 21 -24.39 -12.89 -20.50
C ALA A 21 -24.98 -11.60 -21.13
N VAL A 22 -26.23 -11.28 -20.83
CA VAL A 22 -26.90 -10.05 -21.29
C VAL A 22 -26.41 -8.81 -20.53
N GLY A 23 -26.00 -8.95 -19.27
CA GLY A 23 -25.35 -7.87 -18.50
C GLY A 23 -24.03 -7.35 -19.10
N LEU A 24 -23.41 -8.12 -19.99
CA LEU A 24 -22.26 -7.71 -20.82
C LEU A 24 -22.68 -7.01 -22.12
N LYS A 25 -23.90 -7.26 -22.63
CA LYS A 25 -24.36 -6.73 -23.92
C LYS A 25 -25.18 -5.44 -23.81
N HIS A 26 -26.04 -5.25 -22.81
CA HIS A 26 -26.95 -4.08 -22.77
C HIS A 26 -27.07 -3.45 -21.37
N ARG A 27 -26.43 -2.29 -21.16
CA ARG A 27 -26.91 -1.24 -20.24
C ARG A 27 -27.47 -0.07 -21.06
N PRO A 28 -28.64 0.48 -20.69
CA PRO A 28 -29.21 1.64 -21.37
C PRO A 28 -28.28 2.87 -21.25
N GLU A 29 -28.23 3.65 -22.33
CA GLU A 29 -27.29 4.75 -22.63
C GLU A 29 -27.31 5.96 -21.68
N GLU A 30 -27.96 5.89 -20.51
CA GLU A 30 -28.15 7.07 -19.64
C GLU A 30 -27.12 7.23 -18.50
N ASP A 31 -26.11 6.36 -18.42
CA ASP A 31 -25.07 6.45 -17.37
C ASP A 31 -23.64 6.42 -17.95
N VAL A 32 -23.33 7.41 -18.80
CA VAL A 32 -22.06 7.55 -19.54
C VAL A 32 -20.97 8.25 -18.70
N SER A 33 -20.78 7.82 -17.45
CA SER A 33 -19.72 8.37 -16.59
C SER A 33 -18.59 7.40 -16.25
N ASP A 34 -18.71 6.12 -16.63
CA ASP A 34 -17.69 5.12 -16.28
C ASP A 34 -17.41 4.11 -17.42
N GLU A 35 -16.67 4.54 -18.43
CA GLU A 35 -16.07 3.67 -19.46
C GLU A 35 -15.17 2.58 -18.87
N ARG A 36 -14.73 2.69 -17.60
CA ARG A 36 -13.84 1.71 -16.96
C ARG A 36 -14.54 0.40 -16.56
N VAL A 37 -15.87 0.36 -16.57
CA VAL A 37 -16.64 -0.82 -16.13
C VAL A 37 -16.80 -1.85 -17.25
N ARG A 38 -16.67 -1.48 -18.53
CA ARG A 38 -16.82 -2.40 -19.67
C ARG A 38 -15.82 -3.58 -19.68
N MET A 39 -14.65 -3.43 -19.06
CA MET A 39 -13.60 -4.47 -19.08
C MET A 39 -13.52 -5.35 -17.81
N SER A 40 -14.38 -5.18 -16.80
CA SER A 40 -14.07 -5.71 -15.46
C SER A 40 -14.45 -7.17 -15.17
N TYR A 41 -15.06 -7.92 -16.11
CA TYR A 41 -15.50 -9.31 -15.86
C TYR A 41 -15.04 -10.36 -16.87
N GLY A 42 -14.24 -9.98 -17.87
CA GLY A 42 -13.55 -10.94 -18.73
C GLY A 42 -12.08 -11.08 -18.35
N ILE A 43 -11.58 -12.32 -18.21
CA ILE A 43 -10.13 -12.68 -18.26
C ILE A 43 -9.36 -12.63 -16.92
N LYS A 44 -9.97 -12.35 -15.77
CA LYS A 44 -9.21 -12.46 -14.50
C LYS A 44 -8.66 -13.87 -14.18
N HIS A 45 -9.29 -14.92 -14.73
CA HIS A 45 -8.88 -16.31 -14.53
C HIS A 45 -8.18 -16.94 -15.75
N HIS A 46 -8.14 -16.25 -16.90
CA HIS A 46 -7.37 -16.68 -18.07
C HIS A 46 -6.07 -15.87 -18.15
N PRO A 47 -4.96 -16.43 -17.64
CA PRO A 47 -3.70 -15.71 -17.49
C PRO A 47 -3.09 -15.23 -18.82
N THR A 48 -3.36 -15.96 -19.90
CA THR A 48 -2.80 -15.74 -21.23
C THR A 48 -3.88 -15.89 -22.31
N TYR A 49 -3.68 -15.25 -23.46
CA TYR A 49 -4.56 -15.45 -24.62
C TYR A 49 -4.57 -16.91 -25.08
N GLU A 50 -3.45 -17.62 -24.99
CA GLU A 50 -3.41 -19.05 -25.29
C GLU A 50 -4.32 -19.87 -24.37
N SER A 51 -4.28 -19.62 -23.06
CA SER A 51 -5.20 -20.27 -22.11
C SER A 51 -6.67 -19.92 -22.37
N PHE A 52 -6.93 -18.71 -22.88
CA PHE A 52 -8.26 -18.27 -23.27
C PHE A 52 -8.71 -18.97 -24.56
N ARG A 53 -7.82 -19.07 -25.55
CA ARG A 53 -8.04 -19.78 -26.82
C ARG A 53 -8.28 -21.27 -26.61
N GLU A 54 -7.56 -21.91 -25.69
CA GLU A 54 -7.83 -23.29 -25.27
C GLU A 54 -9.22 -23.43 -24.67
N ALA A 55 -9.66 -22.49 -23.83
CA ALA A 55 -11.01 -22.50 -23.28
C ALA A 55 -12.10 -22.28 -24.35
N LEU A 56 -11.84 -21.44 -25.37
CA LEU A 56 -12.71 -21.32 -26.54
C LEU A 56 -12.77 -22.64 -27.31
N ALA A 57 -11.64 -23.32 -27.51
CA ALA A 57 -11.57 -24.62 -28.16
C ALA A 57 -12.32 -25.72 -27.38
N GLN A 58 -12.29 -25.65 -26.04
CA GLN A 58 -13.09 -26.51 -25.15
C GLN A 58 -14.59 -26.14 -25.13
N ARG A 59 -15.03 -25.17 -25.95
CA ARG A 59 -16.41 -24.67 -26.02
C ARG A 59 -16.93 -24.18 -24.66
N CYS A 60 -16.11 -23.43 -23.93
CA CYS A 60 -16.53 -22.78 -22.71
C CYS A 60 -17.56 -21.68 -23.01
N SER A 61 -18.78 -21.81 -22.49
CA SER A 61 -19.89 -20.86 -22.75
C SER A 61 -19.61 -19.45 -22.23
N VAL A 62 -18.89 -19.32 -21.11
CA VAL A 62 -18.50 -18.02 -20.52
C VAL A 62 -17.47 -17.32 -21.42
N CYS A 63 -16.42 -18.03 -21.83
CA CYS A 63 -15.38 -17.46 -22.68
C CYS A 63 -15.90 -17.12 -24.08
N ILE A 64 -16.79 -17.94 -24.65
CA ILE A 64 -17.42 -17.66 -25.94
C ILE A 64 -18.28 -16.40 -25.86
N ALA A 65 -19.15 -16.29 -24.84
CA ALA A 65 -20.01 -15.11 -24.68
C ALA A 65 -19.19 -13.82 -24.51
N LEU A 66 -18.05 -13.89 -23.81
CA LEU A 66 -17.12 -12.77 -23.71
C LEU A 66 -16.50 -12.44 -25.08
N TRP A 67 -15.97 -13.43 -25.79
CA TRP A 67 -15.30 -13.23 -27.09
C TRP A 67 -16.25 -12.62 -28.14
N GLU A 68 -17.48 -13.12 -28.23
CA GLU A 68 -18.52 -12.60 -29.11
C GLU A 68 -19.06 -11.22 -28.69
N GLY A 69 -18.76 -10.77 -27.47
CA GLY A 69 -19.13 -9.45 -26.97
C GLY A 69 -18.09 -8.36 -27.24
N LEU A 70 -16.89 -8.71 -27.71
CA LEU A 70 -15.82 -7.78 -28.03
C LEU A 70 -15.98 -7.21 -29.45
N GLU A 71 -15.63 -5.94 -29.62
CA GLU A 71 -15.52 -5.32 -30.94
C GLU A 71 -14.35 -5.92 -31.75
N PRO A 72 -14.39 -5.89 -33.10
CA PRO A 72 -13.32 -6.45 -33.93
C PRO A 72 -11.92 -5.91 -33.62
N GLU A 73 -11.84 -4.63 -33.25
CA GLU A 73 -10.58 -3.98 -32.85
C GLU A 73 -10.04 -4.56 -31.53
N GLU A 74 -10.91 -4.84 -30.57
CA GLU A 74 -10.57 -5.45 -29.28
C GLU A 74 -10.14 -6.91 -29.45
N GLN A 75 -10.87 -7.67 -30.28
CA GLN A 75 -10.47 -9.03 -30.68
C GLN A 75 -9.09 -9.02 -31.32
N GLY A 76 -8.81 -8.07 -32.22
CA GLY A 76 -7.50 -7.89 -32.85
C GLY A 76 -6.38 -7.61 -31.84
N ILE A 77 -6.63 -6.87 -30.77
CA ILE A 77 -5.66 -6.68 -29.67
C ILE A 77 -5.38 -8.01 -28.98
N PHE A 78 -6.42 -8.79 -28.65
CA PHE A 78 -6.25 -10.11 -28.02
C PHE A 78 -5.52 -11.10 -28.92
N GLU A 79 -5.83 -11.18 -30.21
CA GLU A 79 -5.14 -12.07 -31.17
C GLU A 79 -3.65 -11.74 -31.32
N ASN A 80 -3.27 -10.47 -31.09
CA ASN A 80 -1.88 -10.02 -31.16
C ASN A 80 -1.11 -10.22 -29.86
N THR A 81 -1.79 -10.46 -28.73
CA THR A 81 -1.10 -10.94 -27.52
C THR A 81 -0.59 -12.35 -27.78
N THR A 82 0.70 -12.60 -27.53
CA THR A 82 1.38 -13.92 -27.69
C THR A 82 1.79 -14.37 -29.11
N ARG A 83 1.93 -13.47 -30.11
CA ARG A 83 2.44 -13.84 -31.46
C ARG A 83 3.95 -14.09 -31.59
N THR A 84 4.75 -14.03 -30.52
CA THR A 84 6.22 -14.19 -30.60
C THR A 84 6.83 -15.04 -29.49
N ASP A 85 7.98 -15.66 -29.82
CA ASP A 85 8.83 -16.49 -28.96
C ASP A 85 9.19 -15.79 -27.63
N PRO A 86 8.82 -16.37 -26.46
CA PRO A 86 9.19 -15.89 -25.13
C PRO A 86 10.71 -15.64 -24.95
N SER A 87 11.55 -16.26 -25.79
CA SER A 87 13.00 -16.20 -25.73
C SER A 87 13.60 -14.80 -25.97
N GLN A 88 12.88 -13.89 -26.61
CA GLN A 88 13.48 -12.61 -27.01
C GLN A 88 13.67 -11.66 -25.81
N HIS A 89 12.82 -11.70 -24.77
CA HIS A 89 13.04 -10.99 -23.49
C HIS A 89 12.17 -11.56 -22.34
N PRO A 90 12.50 -12.73 -21.78
CA PRO A 90 11.70 -13.35 -20.74
C PRO A 90 11.92 -12.63 -19.40
N VAL A 91 10.91 -11.92 -18.93
CA VAL A 91 10.74 -11.79 -17.48
C VAL A 91 10.26 -13.16 -17.02
N THR A 92 11.16 -14.00 -16.53
CA THR A 92 10.79 -15.30 -15.97
C THR A 92 10.53 -15.11 -14.49
N LEU A 93 9.27 -15.22 -14.08
CA LEU A 93 8.91 -15.22 -12.68
C LEU A 93 8.89 -16.64 -12.13
N THR A 94 9.34 -16.78 -10.89
CA THR A 94 9.34 -18.08 -10.21
C THR A 94 7.98 -18.36 -9.59
N ARG A 95 7.67 -19.64 -9.35
CA ARG A 95 6.39 -20.06 -8.74
C ARG A 95 6.28 -19.72 -7.25
N HIS A 96 7.32 -19.17 -6.62
CA HIS A 96 7.35 -18.91 -5.19
C HIS A 96 8.17 -17.66 -4.85
N THR A 97 7.68 -16.78 -3.98
CA THR A 97 8.38 -15.53 -3.63
C THR A 97 9.61 -15.72 -2.73
N ARG A 98 9.81 -16.92 -2.18
CA ARG A 98 11.06 -17.34 -1.48
C ARG A 98 12.18 -17.78 -2.44
N SER A 99 11.98 -17.77 -3.75
CA SER A 99 12.98 -18.31 -4.66
C SER A 99 14.30 -17.52 -4.62
N PRO A 100 15.46 -18.15 -4.85
CA PRO A 100 16.74 -17.45 -4.91
C PRO A 100 16.73 -16.27 -5.88
N GLU A 101 16.11 -16.41 -7.04
CA GLU A 101 16.00 -15.37 -8.08
C GLU A 101 15.22 -14.14 -7.59
N THR A 102 14.17 -14.38 -6.78
CA THR A 102 13.36 -13.30 -6.19
C THR A 102 14.18 -12.54 -5.15
N LEU A 103 14.91 -13.26 -4.30
CA LEU A 103 15.75 -12.68 -3.26
C LEU A 103 16.98 -11.97 -3.85
N ASP A 104 17.57 -12.51 -4.91
CA ASP A 104 18.67 -11.86 -5.64
C ASP A 104 18.21 -10.58 -6.33
N LEU A 105 16.98 -10.54 -6.85
CA LEU A 105 16.39 -9.31 -7.35
C LEU A 105 16.20 -8.27 -6.22
N ALA A 106 15.70 -8.69 -5.06
CA ALA A 106 15.60 -7.82 -3.89
C ALA A 106 16.97 -7.27 -3.45
N LYS A 107 18.01 -8.11 -3.41
CA LYS A 107 19.40 -7.70 -3.13
C LYS A 107 19.90 -6.66 -4.14
N ARG A 108 19.59 -6.84 -5.43
CA ARG A 108 19.95 -5.87 -6.48
C ARG A 108 19.25 -4.53 -6.29
N TRP A 109 17.96 -4.50 -5.95
CA TRP A 109 17.24 -3.26 -5.67
C TRP A 109 17.84 -2.49 -4.50
N VAL A 110 18.08 -3.18 -3.37
CA VAL A 110 18.71 -2.59 -2.18
C VAL A 110 20.09 -2.03 -2.53
N THR A 111 20.93 -2.84 -3.18
CA THR A 111 22.30 -2.47 -3.56
C THR A 111 22.31 -1.27 -4.50
N SER A 112 21.46 -1.28 -5.53
CA SER A 112 21.33 -0.18 -6.48
C SER A 112 20.90 1.11 -5.78
N CYS A 113 19.90 1.04 -4.92
CA CYS A 113 19.41 2.19 -4.15
C CYS A 113 20.50 2.80 -3.26
N VAL A 114 21.21 1.98 -2.47
CA VAL A 114 22.30 2.44 -1.60
C VAL A 114 23.42 3.11 -2.41
N ARG A 115 23.76 2.57 -3.58
CA ARG A 115 24.86 3.08 -4.42
C ARG A 115 24.49 4.30 -5.25
N HIS A 116 23.25 4.43 -5.69
CA HIS A 116 22.89 5.39 -6.74
C HIS A 116 21.83 6.43 -6.33
N HIS A 117 21.02 6.18 -5.30
CA HIS A 117 19.94 7.11 -4.92
C HIS A 117 20.37 8.07 -3.81
N GLY A 118 20.66 9.32 -4.20
CA GLY A 118 21.13 10.38 -3.30
C GLY A 118 20.13 10.75 -2.20
N LYS A 119 18.84 10.85 -2.51
CA LYS A 119 17.76 11.13 -1.54
C LYS A 119 17.65 10.00 -0.51
N CYS A 120 17.82 8.76 -0.94
CA CYS A 120 17.73 7.60 -0.06
C CYS A 120 18.92 7.49 0.91
N ARG A 121 20.07 8.09 0.57
CA ARG A 121 21.23 8.19 1.47
C ARG A 121 21.12 9.39 2.42
N ALA A 122 20.61 10.51 1.93
CA ALA A 122 20.46 11.74 2.72
C ALA A 122 19.44 11.59 3.86
N GLY A 123 18.49 10.66 3.75
CA GLY A 123 17.50 10.37 4.78
C GLY A 123 18.00 9.52 5.95
N SER A 124 19.16 8.88 5.84
CA SER A 124 19.82 8.24 6.98
C SER A 124 20.38 9.37 7.84
N GLY A 125 19.91 9.52 9.08
CA GLY A 125 20.37 10.57 9.99
C GLY A 125 21.90 10.57 10.16
N ASP A 126 22.43 11.51 10.94
CA ASP A 126 23.87 11.68 11.23
C ASP A 126 24.58 10.45 11.86
N GLY A 127 23.88 9.31 12.00
CA GLY A 127 24.37 8.07 12.57
C GLY A 127 24.38 8.07 14.10
N THR A 128 23.85 9.10 14.75
CA THR A 128 23.95 9.25 16.21
C THR A 128 22.78 8.66 16.98
N TRP A 129 21.67 8.33 16.31
CA TRP A 129 20.46 7.81 16.96
C TRP A 129 20.15 6.37 16.54
N TYR A 130 19.87 5.53 17.55
CA TYR A 130 19.40 4.16 17.40
C TYR A 130 18.17 3.97 18.31
N PRO A 131 17.24 3.06 17.97
CA PRO A 131 16.19 2.67 18.90
C PRO A 131 16.80 2.08 20.17
N THR A 132 16.06 2.15 21.28
CA THR A 132 16.50 1.65 22.58
C THR A 132 16.80 0.15 22.57
N ARG A 133 16.16 -0.58 21.64
CA ARG A 133 16.28 -2.03 21.50
C ARG A 133 16.35 -2.45 20.02
N LEU A 134 17.20 -3.42 19.74
CA LEU A 134 17.32 -4.12 18.45
C LEU A 134 17.59 -5.60 18.72
N LEU A 135 17.09 -6.47 17.85
CA LEU A 135 17.41 -7.89 17.88
C LEU A 135 18.67 -8.15 17.07
N ASP A 136 19.65 -8.80 17.70
CA ASP A 136 20.91 -9.21 17.06
C ASP A 136 20.77 -10.63 16.47
N LEU A 137 20.83 -10.71 15.14
CA LEU A 137 20.68 -11.94 14.35
C LEU A 137 22.03 -12.64 14.10
N SER A 138 23.14 -12.16 14.66
CA SER A 138 24.45 -12.82 14.51
C SER A 138 24.56 -14.16 15.26
N ARG A 139 23.61 -14.44 16.18
CA ARG A 139 23.61 -15.61 17.08
C ARG A 139 22.36 -16.48 16.93
N VAL A 140 21.85 -16.65 15.71
CA VAL A 140 20.65 -17.46 15.47
C VAL A 140 20.93 -18.95 15.70
N THR A 141 20.30 -19.53 16.73
CA THR A 141 20.29 -20.98 17.00
C THR A 141 18.93 -21.59 16.65
N ASN A 142 18.93 -22.82 16.15
CA ASN A 142 17.73 -23.47 15.58
C ASN A 142 17.21 -24.59 16.50
N THR A 143 16.84 -24.27 17.75
CA THR A 143 16.28 -25.24 18.72
C THR A 143 14.75 -25.15 18.80
N ALA A 144 14.05 -26.26 18.96
CA ALA A 144 12.58 -26.30 18.90
C ALA A 144 11.91 -26.13 20.28
N GLU A 145 12.38 -25.20 21.11
CA GLU A 145 11.73 -24.94 22.40
C GLU A 145 10.53 -23.98 22.23
N PRO A 146 9.40 -24.18 22.92
CA PRO A 146 8.24 -23.29 22.80
C PRO A 146 8.50 -21.88 23.33
N TRP A 147 7.98 -20.85 22.65
CA TRP A 147 8.07 -19.46 23.11
C TRP A 147 7.15 -19.22 24.32
N ALA A 148 7.75 -18.87 25.46
CA ALA A 148 7.03 -18.64 26.72
C ALA A 148 6.81 -17.14 27.05
N GLY A 149 6.90 -16.23 26.07
CA GLY A 149 6.70 -14.79 26.31
C GLY A 149 7.77 -14.16 27.22
N GLN A 150 8.95 -14.79 27.32
CA GLN A 150 10.03 -14.29 28.18
C GLN A 150 10.70 -13.05 27.58
N ARG A 151 11.22 -12.17 28.44
CA ARG A 151 11.97 -10.98 28.05
C ARG A 151 13.16 -11.41 27.18
N LEU A 152 13.26 -10.88 25.96
CA LEU A 152 14.28 -11.22 24.95
C LEU A 152 15.74 -10.89 25.32
N VAL A 153 15.99 -10.48 26.57
CA VAL A 153 17.32 -10.12 27.07
C VAL A 153 18.28 -11.31 27.02
N GLU A 154 17.77 -12.54 27.16
CA GLU A 154 18.56 -13.78 27.12
C GLU A 154 18.58 -14.45 25.74
N GLY A 155 17.91 -13.84 24.75
CA GLY A 155 17.70 -14.42 23.43
C GLY A 155 16.53 -15.41 23.37
N VAL A 156 16.21 -15.84 22.16
CA VAL A 156 15.14 -16.79 21.87
C VAL A 156 15.55 -17.65 20.69
N SER A 157 15.10 -18.90 20.67
CA SER A 157 15.31 -19.74 19.49
C SER A 157 14.43 -19.28 18.31
N LEU A 158 15.00 -19.27 17.11
CA LEU A 158 14.27 -18.89 15.90
C LEU A 158 13.02 -19.74 15.68
N GLY A 159 13.12 -21.06 15.91
CA GLY A 159 12.01 -21.99 15.70
C GLY A 159 10.82 -21.79 16.65
N SER A 160 10.99 -21.02 17.73
CA SER A 160 9.92 -20.72 18.67
C SER A 160 9.10 -19.50 18.25
N LEU A 161 9.62 -18.67 17.34
CA LEU A 161 8.94 -17.46 16.89
C LEU A 161 7.80 -17.77 15.92
N PRO A 162 6.77 -16.92 15.82
CA PRO A 162 5.75 -17.02 14.77
C PRO A 162 6.36 -17.08 13.35
N GLN A 163 5.70 -17.78 12.43
CA GLN A 163 6.20 -18.04 11.08
C GLN A 163 6.63 -16.76 10.34
N LEU A 164 5.85 -15.69 10.43
CA LEU A 164 6.15 -14.42 9.76
C LEU A 164 7.47 -13.83 10.26
N MET A 165 7.74 -13.94 11.56
CA MET A 165 8.97 -13.45 12.18
C MET A 165 10.18 -14.26 11.72
N GLN A 166 10.03 -15.58 11.61
CA GLN A 166 11.07 -16.45 11.07
C GLN A 166 11.42 -16.07 9.63
N ASP A 167 10.40 -15.82 8.80
CA ASP A 167 10.57 -15.46 7.41
C ASP A 167 11.24 -14.09 7.22
N VAL A 168 10.85 -13.06 7.99
CA VAL A 168 11.51 -11.74 7.90
C VAL A 168 12.94 -11.78 8.43
N ILE A 169 13.25 -12.61 9.43
CA ILE A 169 14.63 -12.85 9.89
C ILE A 169 15.45 -13.51 8.77
N PHE A 170 14.89 -14.52 8.11
CA PHE A 170 15.52 -15.16 6.96
C PHE A 170 15.82 -14.16 5.84
N VAL A 171 14.85 -13.32 5.44
CA VAL A 171 15.07 -12.27 4.42
C VAL A 171 16.14 -11.28 4.87
N SER A 172 16.14 -10.87 6.13
CA SER A 172 17.13 -9.93 6.67
C SER A 172 18.55 -10.47 6.55
N LEU A 173 18.75 -11.75 6.94
CA LEU A 173 20.03 -12.43 6.81
C LEU A 173 20.46 -12.59 5.35
N GLU A 174 19.54 -12.92 4.45
CA GLU A 174 19.80 -12.98 3.01
C GLU A 174 20.25 -11.64 2.43
N LEU A 175 19.74 -10.53 2.95
CA LEU A 175 20.17 -9.18 2.61
C LEU A 175 21.49 -8.76 3.30
N GLY A 176 22.07 -9.61 4.15
CA GLY A 176 23.28 -9.31 4.93
C GLY A 176 23.04 -8.37 6.11
N ILE A 177 21.81 -8.30 6.62
CA ILE A 177 21.39 -7.43 7.72
C ILE A 177 21.28 -8.27 8.99
N HIS A 178 22.03 -7.89 10.02
CA HIS A 178 22.09 -8.63 11.30
C HIS A 178 21.34 -7.95 12.44
N TYR A 179 20.69 -6.81 12.20
CA TYR A 179 19.88 -6.13 13.21
C TYR A 179 18.49 -5.88 12.67
N ILE A 180 17.47 -6.28 13.43
CA ILE A 180 16.07 -6.09 13.09
C ILE A 180 15.32 -5.49 14.27
N TRP A 181 14.35 -4.64 13.96
CA TRP A 181 13.38 -4.11 14.91
C TRP A 181 12.00 -4.65 14.54
N ILE A 182 11.31 -5.25 15.50
CA ILE A 182 9.94 -5.74 15.34
C ILE A 182 9.16 -5.23 16.55
N ASP A 183 8.14 -4.40 16.32
CA ASP A 183 7.35 -3.74 17.36
C ASP A 183 6.90 -4.69 18.48
N LEU A 184 6.36 -5.85 18.13
CA LEU A 184 5.86 -6.87 19.07
C LEU A 184 6.96 -7.43 19.98
N LEU A 185 8.22 -7.36 19.55
CA LEU A 185 9.37 -7.89 20.29
C LEU A 185 10.19 -6.78 20.95
N CYS A 186 10.16 -5.58 20.37
CA CYS A 186 10.97 -4.44 20.79
C CYS A 186 10.19 -3.41 21.60
N ILE A 187 8.88 -3.54 21.78
CA ILE A 187 8.06 -2.70 22.66
C ILE A 187 7.37 -3.60 23.67
N PHE A 188 7.54 -3.32 24.96
CA PHE A 188 6.82 -4.01 26.01
C PHE A 188 5.41 -3.42 26.12
N GLN A 189 4.42 -4.29 25.96
CA GLN A 189 3.00 -3.95 25.91
C GLN A 189 2.29 -4.66 27.05
N ASP A 190 2.75 -4.43 28.28
CA ASP A 190 2.12 -5.00 29.47
C ASP A 190 0.79 -4.25 29.74
N GLU A 191 -0.29 -5.00 29.97
CA GLU A 191 -1.61 -4.41 30.25
C GLU A 191 -1.59 -3.59 31.55
N ASP A 192 -0.74 -3.98 32.51
CA ASP A 192 -0.61 -3.32 33.80
C ASP A 192 0.41 -2.14 33.78
N ASP A 193 1.28 -2.05 32.76
CA ASP A 193 2.27 -0.97 32.61
C ASP A 193 2.54 -0.62 31.13
N ILE A 194 1.83 0.41 30.66
CA ILE A 194 1.97 0.94 29.29
C ILE A 194 3.08 1.98 29.13
N THR A 195 3.91 2.22 30.16
CA THR A 195 4.93 3.29 30.14
C THR A 195 5.93 3.10 29.00
N ASP A 196 6.38 1.86 28.77
CA ASP A 196 7.30 1.53 27.69
C ASP A 196 6.66 1.78 26.31
N TRP A 197 5.41 1.34 26.13
CA TRP A 197 4.66 1.63 24.92
C TRP A 197 4.50 3.13 24.66
N GLN A 198 4.19 3.93 25.69
CA GLN A 198 4.05 5.38 25.55
C GLN A 198 5.37 6.05 25.09
N GLN A 199 6.51 5.58 25.61
CA GLN A 199 7.82 6.10 25.26
C GLN A 199 8.24 5.67 23.84
N GLU A 200 8.11 4.39 23.51
CA GLU A 200 8.58 3.85 22.23
C GLU A 200 7.66 4.21 21.06
N SER A 201 6.34 4.22 21.26
CA SER A 201 5.38 4.61 20.21
C SER A 201 5.60 6.05 19.74
N ALA A 202 5.95 6.96 20.66
CA ALA A 202 6.32 8.34 20.35
C ALA A 202 7.61 8.46 19.51
N LEU A 203 8.46 7.44 19.54
CA LEU A 203 9.73 7.35 18.80
C LEU A 203 9.63 6.53 17.51
N MET A 204 8.50 5.89 17.20
CA MET A 204 8.32 5.09 15.97
C MET A 204 8.66 5.89 14.71
N ASN A 205 8.41 7.21 14.71
CA ASN A 205 8.77 8.06 13.59
C ASN A 205 10.29 8.04 13.33
N LYS A 206 11.12 8.04 14.39
CA LYS A 206 12.58 7.91 14.29
C LYS A 206 12.99 6.50 13.90
N VAL A 207 12.34 5.47 14.43
CA VAL A 207 12.61 4.07 14.05
C VAL A 207 12.46 3.88 12.53
N TYR A 208 11.30 4.21 11.96
CA TYR A 208 11.05 3.99 10.54
C TYR A 208 11.83 4.97 9.65
N SER A 209 12.03 6.23 10.04
CA SER A 209 12.83 7.16 9.22
C SER A 209 14.31 6.80 9.17
N ASN A 210 14.85 6.15 10.21
CA ASN A 210 16.26 5.73 10.26
C ASN A 210 16.49 4.25 9.92
N THR A 211 15.44 3.49 9.57
CA THR A 211 15.61 2.09 9.16
C THR A 211 16.40 1.97 7.85
N PHE A 212 17.23 0.94 7.76
CA PHE A 212 17.94 0.64 6.52
C PHE A 212 16.96 0.22 5.41
N CYS A 213 16.04 -0.70 5.73
CA CYS A 213 15.00 -1.20 4.86
C CYS A 213 13.84 -1.76 5.71
N ASN A 214 12.61 -1.34 5.40
CA ASN A 214 11.42 -1.91 6.00
C ASN A 214 10.97 -3.13 5.18
N ILE A 215 10.72 -4.27 5.84
CA ILE A 215 10.16 -5.47 5.19
C ILE A 215 8.67 -5.51 5.52
N SER A 216 7.82 -5.50 4.50
CA SER A 216 6.37 -5.44 4.66
C SER A 216 5.70 -6.71 4.14
N ALA A 217 4.83 -7.30 4.95
CA ALA A 217 4.08 -8.51 4.61
C ALA A 217 2.71 -8.14 4.03
N GLY A 218 2.62 -7.95 2.71
CA GLY A 218 1.44 -7.41 2.03
C GLY A 218 0.18 -8.29 2.12
N ASP A 219 0.36 -9.61 2.06
CA ASP A 219 -0.74 -10.59 1.98
C ASP A 219 -0.93 -11.42 3.27
N ALA A 220 -0.07 -11.26 4.28
CA ALA A 220 -0.18 -12.01 5.53
C ALA A 220 -1.22 -11.36 6.47
N ASN A 221 -2.18 -12.14 6.95
CA ASN A 221 -3.25 -11.66 7.84
C ASN A 221 -2.89 -11.78 9.34
N GLY A 222 -1.69 -12.29 9.67
CA GLY A 222 -1.22 -12.41 11.04
C GLY A 222 0.20 -12.97 11.13
N CYS A 223 0.77 -12.98 12.32
CA CYS A 223 2.17 -13.40 12.53
C CYS A 223 2.40 -14.90 12.36
N LEU A 224 1.34 -15.71 12.34
CA LEU A 224 1.42 -17.17 12.13
C LEU A 224 1.46 -17.56 10.65
N GLU A 225 1.16 -16.64 9.73
CA GLU A 225 1.22 -16.88 8.30
C GLU A 225 2.63 -16.65 7.76
N SER A 226 2.93 -17.23 6.59
CA SER A 226 4.23 -17.02 5.94
C SER A 226 4.29 -15.66 5.25
N LEU A 227 5.49 -15.08 5.21
CA LEU A 227 5.78 -13.93 4.34
C LEU A 227 5.70 -14.33 2.85
N PHE A 228 5.97 -15.61 2.56
CA PHE A 228 6.14 -16.11 1.21
C PHE A 228 4.89 -16.78 0.68
N ASN A 229 4.71 -16.69 -0.64
CA ASN A 229 3.53 -17.17 -1.34
C ASN A 229 3.90 -18.04 -2.53
N THR A 230 3.11 -19.09 -2.75
CA THR A 230 3.06 -19.82 -4.02
C THR A 230 2.15 -19.07 -4.99
N ARG A 231 2.57 -18.97 -6.26
CA ARG A 231 1.93 -18.12 -7.27
C ARG A 231 1.94 -18.75 -8.65
N ASP A 232 0.89 -18.47 -9.41
CA ASP A 232 0.82 -18.74 -10.85
C ASP A 232 1.46 -17.55 -11.60
N ALA A 233 2.78 -17.61 -11.79
CA ALA A 233 3.57 -16.58 -12.45
C ALA A 233 2.97 -16.14 -13.79
N ASP A 234 2.46 -17.09 -14.58
CA ASP A 234 1.94 -16.83 -15.92
C ASP A 234 0.68 -15.95 -15.89
N SER A 235 0.00 -15.86 -14.74
CA SER A 235 -1.24 -15.08 -14.57
C SER A 235 -1.10 -13.58 -14.41
N PHE A 236 0.12 -13.08 -14.32
CA PHE A 236 0.37 -11.64 -14.20
C PHE A 236 1.68 -11.21 -14.87
N LEU A 237 2.28 -12.09 -15.68
CA LEU A 237 3.35 -11.67 -16.58
C LEU A 237 2.80 -10.66 -17.61
N PRO A 238 3.51 -9.55 -17.85
CA PRO A 238 3.12 -8.59 -18.87
C PRO A 238 3.06 -9.27 -20.24
N GLN A 239 1.92 -9.13 -20.92
CA GLN A 239 1.76 -9.64 -22.28
C GLN A 239 2.55 -8.77 -23.24
N VAL A 240 3.11 -9.38 -24.29
CA VAL A 240 3.77 -8.64 -25.38
C VAL A 240 2.82 -8.58 -26.57
N ILE A 241 2.64 -7.38 -27.10
CA ILE A 241 1.86 -7.11 -28.31
C ILE A 241 2.74 -6.45 -29.37
N GLU A 242 2.42 -6.74 -30.62
CA GLU A 242 2.98 -6.07 -31.78
C GLU A 242 2.02 -4.97 -32.23
N LEU A 243 2.51 -3.73 -32.33
CA LEU A 243 1.73 -2.60 -32.82
C LEU A 243 2.43 -1.90 -33.97
N GLN A 244 1.64 -1.45 -34.95
CA GLN A 244 2.10 -0.57 -36.00
C GLN A 244 2.05 0.88 -35.50
N VAL A 245 3.21 1.53 -35.42
CA VAL A 245 3.31 2.88 -34.85
C VAL A 245 4.00 3.82 -35.83
N GLY A 246 3.37 4.98 -36.08
CA GLY A 246 3.86 6.04 -36.96
C GLY A 246 2.75 6.72 -37.75
N ARG A 247 2.89 8.02 -38.05
CA ARG A 247 2.03 8.69 -39.04
C ARG A 247 2.70 8.57 -40.42
N GLY A 248 2.17 7.70 -41.28
CA GLY A 248 2.67 7.48 -42.63
C GLY A 248 3.41 6.15 -42.76
N ASP A 249 4.71 6.12 -42.48
CA ASP A 249 5.52 4.89 -42.58
C ASP A 249 5.36 4.06 -41.29
N HIS A 250 4.48 3.06 -41.34
CA HIS A 250 4.12 2.24 -40.20
C HIS A 250 5.29 1.34 -39.85
N LYS A 251 5.84 1.48 -38.64
CA LYS A 251 6.84 0.56 -38.12
C LYS A 251 6.20 -0.37 -37.11
N THR A 252 6.36 -1.66 -37.34
CA THR A 252 6.16 -2.68 -36.32
C THR A 252 7.05 -2.37 -35.12
N GLN A 253 6.46 -2.23 -33.94
CA GLN A 253 7.17 -2.17 -32.67
C GLN A 253 6.50 -3.08 -31.64
N LEU A 254 7.31 -3.61 -30.72
CA LEU A 254 6.84 -4.46 -29.63
C LEU A 254 6.55 -3.62 -28.38
N PHE A 255 5.43 -3.92 -27.74
CA PHE A 255 5.01 -3.27 -26.51
C PHE A 255 4.68 -4.31 -25.45
N ARG A 256 5.00 -3.98 -24.19
CA ARG A 256 4.54 -4.75 -23.02
C ARG A 256 3.28 -4.10 -22.48
N VAL A 257 2.26 -4.92 -22.28
CA VAL A 257 0.99 -4.52 -21.67
C VAL A 257 1.13 -4.69 -20.17
N TYR A 258 1.09 -3.56 -19.47
CA TYR A 258 1.13 -3.53 -18.01
C TYR A 258 -0.25 -3.22 -17.45
N ASP A 259 -0.57 -3.90 -16.35
CA ASP A 259 -1.73 -3.61 -15.53
C ASP A 259 -1.49 -2.30 -14.75
N LEU A 260 -2.11 -1.22 -15.22
CA LEU A 260 -1.92 0.14 -14.68
C LEU A 260 -2.31 0.25 -13.20
N ASP A 261 -3.25 -0.57 -12.75
CA ASP A 261 -3.76 -0.55 -11.39
C ASP A 261 -3.07 -1.56 -10.47
N TYR A 262 -2.14 -2.36 -10.99
CA TYR A 262 -1.45 -3.39 -10.20
C TYR A 262 -0.78 -2.78 -8.97
N TRP A 263 0.01 -1.73 -9.16
CA TRP A 263 0.71 -1.08 -8.05
C TRP A 263 -0.27 -0.57 -6.99
N ARG A 264 -1.35 0.11 -7.40
CA ARG A 264 -2.38 0.60 -6.48
C ARG A 264 -3.07 -0.52 -5.72
N ARG A 265 -3.42 -1.63 -6.37
CA ARG A 265 -4.08 -2.77 -5.71
C ARG A 265 -3.14 -3.54 -4.81
N SER A 266 -1.91 -3.80 -5.25
CA SER A 266 -0.90 -4.53 -4.48
C SER A 266 -0.30 -3.72 -3.35
N ILE A 267 -0.31 -2.39 -3.42
CA ILE A 267 0.13 -1.53 -2.33
C ILE A 267 -1.07 -1.08 -1.51
N SER A 268 -1.89 -0.14 -2.00
CA SER A 268 -3.01 0.42 -1.20
C SER A 268 -4.07 -0.62 -0.82
N GLY A 269 -4.25 -1.67 -1.62
CA GLY A 269 -5.18 -2.76 -1.32
C GLY A 269 -4.59 -3.90 -0.47
N ALA A 270 -3.28 -3.90 -0.19
CA ALA A 270 -2.63 -4.92 0.63
C ALA A 270 -3.26 -4.97 2.03
N LEU A 271 -3.36 -6.16 2.61
CA LEU A 271 -3.97 -6.37 3.93
C LEU A 271 -3.25 -5.54 4.99
N VAL A 272 -1.91 -5.52 4.96
CA VAL A 272 -1.09 -4.75 5.90
C VAL A 272 -1.35 -3.25 5.80
N ASN A 273 -1.52 -2.71 4.58
CA ASN A 273 -1.73 -1.28 4.36
C ASN A 273 -3.15 -0.80 4.72
N LYS A 274 -4.06 -1.71 5.09
CA LYS A 274 -5.35 -1.36 5.67
C LYS A 274 -5.26 -1.02 7.16
N ARG A 275 -4.13 -1.29 7.83
CA ARG A 275 -3.94 -0.97 9.26
C ARG A 275 -3.43 0.46 9.43
N GLY A 276 -4.04 1.23 10.32
CA GLY A 276 -3.73 2.66 10.48
C GLY A 276 -2.26 2.97 10.80
N TRP A 277 -1.64 2.17 11.68
CA TRP A 277 -0.22 2.29 12.03
C TRP A 277 0.71 2.12 10.83
N VAL A 278 0.38 1.21 9.89
CA VAL A 278 1.23 0.82 8.76
C VAL A 278 1.45 1.97 7.79
N LEU A 279 0.52 2.93 7.71
CA LEU A 279 0.70 4.12 6.87
C LEU A 279 1.97 4.87 7.27
N GLN A 280 2.22 5.04 8.58
CA GLN A 280 3.42 5.69 9.10
C GLN A 280 4.68 4.87 8.81
N GLU A 281 4.62 3.55 9.00
CA GLU A 281 5.73 2.63 8.76
C GLU A 281 6.20 2.72 7.32
N ARG A 282 5.25 2.66 6.39
CA ARG A 282 5.50 2.75 4.96
C ARG A 282 5.96 4.15 4.58
N PHE A 283 5.28 5.21 5.01
CA PHE A 283 5.58 6.60 4.60
C PHE A 283 6.97 7.06 5.04
N LEU A 284 7.36 6.78 6.28
CA LEU A 284 8.63 7.28 6.83
C LEU A 284 9.85 6.48 6.37
N SER A 285 9.70 5.20 6.02
CA SER A 285 10.83 4.34 5.64
C SER A 285 11.45 4.74 4.30
N ALA A 286 12.76 5.01 4.24
CA ALA A 286 13.42 5.37 2.97
C ALA A 286 13.36 4.26 1.90
N ARG A 287 13.25 3.00 2.34
CA ARG A 287 13.18 1.78 1.53
C ARG A 287 12.14 0.83 2.12
N VAL A 288 11.28 0.29 1.27
CA VAL A 288 10.26 -0.69 1.61
C VAL A 288 10.36 -1.85 0.61
N LEU A 289 10.54 -3.05 1.14
CA LEU A 289 10.48 -4.30 0.39
C LEU A 289 9.19 -5.02 0.80
N GLN A 290 8.19 -5.00 -0.08
CA GLN A 290 6.89 -5.59 0.21
C GLN A 290 6.73 -6.95 -0.46
N PHE A 291 6.40 -7.98 0.31
CA PHE A 291 6.04 -9.29 -0.20
C PHE A 291 4.51 -9.35 -0.33
N ASP A 292 4.02 -9.31 -1.57
CA ASP A 292 2.59 -9.49 -1.90
C ASP A 292 2.35 -10.92 -2.40
N LYS A 293 1.06 -11.29 -2.54
CA LYS A 293 0.63 -12.60 -3.03
C LYS A 293 1.23 -12.97 -4.38
N ARG A 294 1.32 -11.96 -5.26
CA ARG A 294 1.74 -12.14 -6.66
C ARG A 294 3.19 -11.80 -6.88
N GLN A 295 3.72 -10.76 -6.25
CA GLN A 295 5.10 -10.31 -6.49
C GLN A 295 5.74 -9.74 -5.23
N VAL A 296 7.06 -9.64 -5.27
CA VAL A 296 7.83 -8.76 -4.40
C VAL A 296 7.94 -7.39 -5.06
N LEU A 297 7.67 -6.35 -4.28
CA LEU A 297 7.66 -4.96 -4.72
C LEU A 297 8.74 -4.17 -3.97
N TRP A 298 9.38 -3.26 -4.69
CA TRP A 298 10.36 -2.36 -4.14
C TRP A 298 9.87 -0.92 -4.23
N GLU A 299 9.92 -0.21 -3.11
CA GLU A 299 9.62 1.21 -3.03
C GLU A 299 10.74 1.93 -2.28
N CYS A 300 11.30 2.98 -2.87
CA CYS A 300 12.21 3.90 -2.19
C CYS A 300 11.92 5.35 -2.60
N LEU A 301 12.64 6.31 -2.04
CA LEU A 301 12.39 7.75 -2.29
C LEU A 301 12.62 8.21 -3.75
N GLU A 302 13.21 7.36 -4.60
CA GLU A 302 13.54 7.70 -6.00
C GLU A 302 13.04 6.70 -7.03
N ASN A 303 12.72 5.47 -6.61
CA ASN A 303 12.35 4.40 -7.52
C ASN A 303 11.28 3.48 -6.93
N CYS A 304 10.44 2.96 -7.81
CA CYS A 304 9.47 1.91 -7.53
C CYS A 304 9.65 0.82 -8.58
N ALA A 305 9.70 -0.45 -8.17
CA ALA A 305 9.92 -1.58 -9.06
C ALA A 305 9.08 -2.79 -8.62
N THR A 306 8.79 -3.67 -9.56
CA THR A 306 8.17 -4.99 -9.30
C THR A 306 9.01 -6.06 -9.97
N GLU A 307 8.79 -7.33 -9.64
CA GLU A 307 9.49 -8.41 -10.35
C GLU A 307 9.20 -8.42 -11.86
N THR A 308 8.02 -7.96 -12.29
CA THR A 308 7.67 -7.79 -13.71
C THR A 308 8.20 -6.51 -14.36
N CYS A 309 8.68 -5.57 -13.55
CA CYS A 309 9.25 -4.29 -13.99
C CYS A 309 10.43 -3.94 -13.07
N PRO A 310 11.55 -4.69 -13.16
CA PRO A 310 12.61 -4.66 -12.16
C PRO A 310 13.48 -3.39 -12.21
N GLU A 311 13.52 -2.69 -13.34
CA GLU A 311 14.31 -1.46 -13.48
C GLU A 311 13.61 -0.29 -12.78
N GLN A 312 12.40 0.03 -13.23
CA GLN A 312 11.58 1.13 -12.73
C GLN A 312 10.18 1.07 -13.33
N ILE A 313 9.16 1.18 -12.49
CA ILE A 313 7.79 1.40 -12.93
C ILE A 313 7.70 2.81 -13.52
N PRO A 314 7.23 2.95 -14.78
CA PRO A 314 7.03 4.26 -15.37
C PRO A 314 6.11 5.14 -14.52
N ARG A 315 6.49 6.41 -14.33
CA ARG A 315 5.80 7.34 -13.42
C ARG A 315 4.32 7.55 -13.69
N HIS A 316 3.86 7.31 -14.92
CA HIS A 316 2.46 7.45 -15.30
C HIS A 316 1.61 6.23 -14.89
N LEU A 317 2.24 5.07 -14.63
CA LEU A 317 1.58 3.88 -14.07
C LEU A 317 1.49 3.97 -12.54
N LEU A 318 2.32 4.80 -11.91
CA LEU A 318 2.18 5.10 -10.49
C LEU A 318 0.97 6.02 -10.32
N GLY A 319 -0.10 5.52 -9.70
CA GLY A 319 -1.31 6.30 -9.40
C GLY A 319 -0.97 7.66 -8.74
N ARG A 320 -1.81 8.68 -8.96
CA ARG A 320 -1.57 10.05 -8.46
C ARG A 320 -1.21 10.07 -6.98
N ASP A 321 -1.93 9.32 -6.15
CA ASP A 321 -1.74 9.27 -4.71
C ASP A 321 -0.35 8.72 -4.34
N HIS A 322 0.13 7.72 -5.07
CA HIS A 322 1.44 7.12 -4.86
C HIS A 322 2.60 8.07 -5.21
N ARG A 323 2.45 8.86 -6.27
CA ARG A 323 3.47 9.85 -6.68
C ARG A 323 3.73 10.85 -5.56
N ILE A 324 2.68 11.19 -4.80
CA ILE A 324 2.72 12.19 -3.74
C ILE A 324 3.40 11.60 -2.48
N PHE A 325 3.27 10.29 -2.23
CA PHE A 325 3.66 9.60 -1.00
C PHE A 325 5.18 9.55 -0.68
N LYS A 326 6.10 9.58 -1.67
CA LYS A 326 7.55 9.30 -1.46
C LYS A 326 8.54 10.35 -1.99
N ASN A 327 8.20 11.64 -1.99
CA ASN A 327 9.05 12.75 -2.46
C ASN A 327 9.05 13.04 -3.97
N MET A 328 7.89 12.98 -4.63
CA MET A 328 7.68 13.80 -5.83
C MET A 328 7.08 15.18 -5.53
N VAL A 329 6.73 15.46 -4.28
CA VAL A 329 6.31 16.79 -3.85
C VAL A 329 7.53 17.68 -3.73
N ASN A 330 7.48 18.86 -4.35
CA ASN A 330 8.49 19.88 -4.10
C ASN A 330 8.18 20.54 -2.75
N PRO A 331 9.02 20.36 -1.71
CA PRO A 331 8.75 20.91 -0.39
C PRO A 331 8.71 22.46 -0.38
N THR A 332 9.25 23.12 -1.42
CA THR A 332 9.14 24.58 -1.55
C THR A 332 7.74 25.04 -1.97
N ILE A 333 6.89 24.14 -2.46
CA ILE A 333 5.55 24.46 -2.94
C ILE A 333 4.53 24.04 -1.87
N GLN A 334 4.18 24.98 -0.97
CA GLN A 334 3.26 24.70 0.14
C GLN A 334 1.90 24.12 -0.31
N VAL A 335 1.42 24.46 -1.50
CA VAL A 335 0.16 23.91 -2.04
C VAL A 335 0.26 22.39 -2.24
N GLU A 336 1.41 21.91 -2.74
CA GLU A 336 1.63 20.47 -2.95
C GLU A 336 1.75 19.73 -1.61
N VAL A 337 2.42 20.33 -0.62
CA VAL A 337 2.55 19.71 0.71
C VAL A 337 1.19 19.67 1.44
N ARG A 338 0.34 20.71 1.29
CA ARG A 338 -1.04 20.67 1.82
C ARG A 338 -1.89 19.61 1.14
N HIS A 339 -1.73 19.45 -0.17
CA HIS A 339 -2.42 18.40 -0.91
C HIS A 339 -1.95 17.00 -0.46
N LEU A 340 -0.65 16.81 -0.25
CA LEU A 340 -0.09 15.59 0.32
C LEU A 340 -0.68 15.26 1.68
N TRP A 341 -0.67 16.22 2.62
CA TRP A 341 -1.29 16.02 3.93
C TRP A 341 -2.75 15.62 3.81
N THR A 342 -3.47 16.23 2.86
CA THR A 342 -4.86 15.88 2.60
C THR A 342 -5.01 14.43 2.17
N CYS A 343 -4.25 14.00 1.17
CA CYS A 343 -4.27 12.61 0.69
C CYS A 343 -3.91 11.62 1.81
N LEU A 344 -2.88 11.94 2.62
CA LEU A 344 -2.46 11.09 3.75
C LEU A 344 -3.56 10.94 4.80
N VAL A 345 -4.24 12.02 5.17
CA VAL A 345 -5.35 11.95 6.14
C VAL A 345 -6.53 11.16 5.57
N GLN A 346 -6.82 11.27 4.27
CA GLN A 346 -7.85 10.47 3.63
C GLN A 346 -7.52 8.98 3.63
N GLU A 347 -6.30 8.60 3.25
CA GLU A 347 -5.83 7.22 3.30
C GLU A 347 -5.85 6.69 4.73
N TYR A 348 -5.30 7.44 5.68
CA TYR A 348 -5.25 7.07 7.09
C TYR A 348 -6.63 6.83 7.70
N THR A 349 -7.58 7.72 7.44
CA THR A 349 -8.93 7.61 8.00
C THR A 349 -9.77 6.51 7.35
N ALA A 350 -9.34 5.98 6.21
CA ALA A 350 -9.91 4.79 5.59
C ALA A 350 -9.29 3.48 6.13
N CYS A 351 -8.20 3.55 6.89
CA CYS A 351 -7.60 2.39 7.54
C CYS A 351 -8.37 1.96 8.79
N ASP A 352 -8.22 0.68 9.14
CA ASP A 352 -8.71 0.07 10.36
C ASP A 352 -7.74 0.35 11.53
N LEU A 353 -8.30 0.70 12.68
CA LEU A 353 -7.61 0.83 13.95
C LEU A 353 -8.31 -0.05 14.98
N THR A 354 -7.61 -1.06 15.48
CA THR A 354 -8.14 -1.96 16.50
C THR A 354 -8.33 -1.24 17.84
N VAL A 355 -7.40 -0.34 18.18
CA VAL A 355 -7.41 0.46 19.41
C VAL A 355 -7.80 1.90 19.06
N PRO A 356 -9.02 2.35 19.41
CA PRO A 356 -9.50 3.66 18.97
C PRO A 356 -8.71 4.85 19.55
N SER A 357 -8.07 4.71 20.72
CA SER A 357 -7.25 5.77 21.33
C SER A 357 -5.96 6.05 20.56
N ASP A 358 -5.47 5.10 19.76
CA ASP A 358 -4.22 5.23 19.01
C ASP A 358 -4.30 6.19 17.83
N LYS A 359 -5.51 6.64 17.47
CA LYS A 359 -5.75 7.35 16.21
C LYS A 359 -4.90 8.60 15.99
N LEU A 360 -4.47 9.30 17.04
CA LEU A 360 -3.55 10.43 16.88
C LEU A 360 -2.09 9.97 16.90
N VAL A 361 -1.75 9.04 17.78
CA VAL A 361 -0.38 8.52 17.94
C VAL A 361 0.08 7.81 16.67
N ALA A 362 -0.79 7.03 16.03
CA ALA A 362 -0.48 6.23 14.84
C ALA A 362 -0.19 7.04 13.57
N VAL A 363 -0.56 8.33 13.53
CA VAL A 363 -0.24 9.25 12.42
C VAL A 363 0.73 10.36 12.85
N SER A 364 1.09 10.41 14.13
CA SER A 364 1.87 11.50 14.72
C SER A 364 3.23 11.70 14.04
N GLY A 365 3.90 10.63 13.61
CA GLY A 365 5.17 10.68 12.90
C GLY A 365 5.06 11.32 11.52
N ILE A 366 3.98 11.02 10.79
CA ILE A 366 3.66 11.69 9.53
C ILE A 366 3.34 13.16 9.81
N ALA A 367 2.51 13.44 10.82
CA ALA A 367 2.13 14.80 11.20
C ALA A 367 3.36 15.66 11.56
N LYS A 368 4.30 15.13 12.36
CA LYS A 368 5.59 15.77 12.67
C LYS A 368 6.38 16.08 11.39
N HIS A 369 6.49 15.12 10.48
CA HIS A 369 7.24 15.28 9.23
C HIS A 369 6.62 16.36 8.32
N ILE A 370 5.29 16.35 8.17
CA ILE A 370 4.57 17.30 7.34
C ILE A 370 4.50 18.69 7.98
N ALA A 371 4.35 18.79 9.29
CA ALA A 371 4.35 20.06 10.01
C ALA A 371 5.70 20.77 9.95
N ALA A 372 6.82 20.04 9.89
CA ALA A 372 8.12 20.64 9.59
C ALA A 372 8.16 21.32 8.22
N LEU A 373 7.26 20.93 7.30
CA LEU A 373 7.13 21.47 5.94
C LEU A 373 5.97 22.48 5.79
N LEU A 374 5.06 22.59 6.76
CA LEU A 374 3.81 23.37 6.67
C LEU A 374 3.52 24.21 7.91
N GLN A 375 2.79 25.31 7.69
CA GLN A 375 2.05 26.03 8.72
C GLN A 375 0.55 25.92 8.39
N ASP A 376 -0.17 25.12 9.19
CA ASP A 376 -1.63 24.89 9.28
C ASP A 376 -2.41 24.25 8.10
N SER A 377 -3.40 23.41 8.46
CA SER A 377 -4.42 22.82 7.55
C SER A 377 -5.70 22.39 8.28
N HIS A 378 -6.85 22.42 7.58
CA HIS A 378 -8.21 22.17 8.12
C HIS A 378 -8.92 21.04 7.34
N PHE A 379 -9.74 20.23 8.03
CA PHE A 379 -10.44 19.04 7.47
C PHE A 379 -11.89 18.95 7.96
N TYR A 380 -12.76 18.23 7.23
CA TYR A 380 -14.14 17.96 7.63
C TYR A 380 -14.53 16.50 7.35
N GLY A 381 -15.43 15.93 8.14
CA GLY A 381 -15.99 14.60 7.90
C GLY A 381 -17.40 14.44 8.47
N LYS A 382 -18.14 13.44 7.98
CA LYS A 382 -19.52 13.12 8.37
C LYS A 382 -19.61 11.66 8.81
N THR A 383 -19.45 11.40 10.11
CA THR A 383 -19.59 10.06 10.69
C THR A 383 -19.89 10.11 12.19
N SER A 384 -20.04 8.94 12.83
CA SER A 384 -20.24 8.78 14.28
C SER A 384 -19.02 9.23 15.09
N ARG A 385 -19.27 9.70 16.31
CA ARG A 385 -18.22 10.05 17.29
C ARG A 385 -17.86 8.82 18.14
N PRO A 386 -16.59 8.69 18.58
CA PRO A 386 -16.22 7.67 19.54
C PRO A 386 -16.97 7.89 20.87
N ALA A 387 -17.18 6.81 21.62
CA ALA A 387 -17.86 6.86 22.92
C ALA A 387 -17.05 7.66 23.96
N GLU A 388 -15.72 7.53 23.92
CA GLU A 388 -14.79 8.26 24.77
C GLU A 388 -14.24 9.49 24.05
N TYR A 389 -13.89 10.52 24.83
CA TYR A 389 -13.27 11.72 24.29
C TYR A 389 -11.88 11.40 23.71
N ARG A 390 -11.64 11.81 22.47
CA ARG A 390 -10.36 11.61 21.77
C ARG A 390 -9.71 12.90 21.28
N ALA A 391 -10.54 13.83 20.79
CA ALA A 391 -10.09 15.10 20.23
C ALA A 391 -11.23 16.13 20.23
N PRO A 392 -10.92 17.44 20.16
CA PRO A 392 -11.93 18.48 20.08
C PRO A 392 -12.88 18.30 18.90
N SER A 393 -14.14 18.70 19.08
CA SER A 393 -15.24 18.40 18.16
C SER A 393 -15.11 18.97 16.74
N TRP A 394 -14.22 19.94 16.56
CA TRP A 394 -13.87 20.61 15.30
C TRP A 394 -12.66 19.96 14.59
N SER A 395 -12.05 18.93 15.17
CA SER A 395 -10.99 18.14 14.56
C SER A 395 -11.56 16.92 13.82
N TRP A 396 -10.92 16.54 12.71
CA TRP A 396 -11.21 15.31 11.98
C TRP A 396 -10.95 14.06 12.85
N ALA A 397 -10.07 14.16 13.85
CA ALA A 397 -9.80 13.05 14.77
C ALA A 397 -10.96 12.76 15.74
N SER A 398 -11.93 13.67 15.86
CA SER A 398 -13.09 13.54 16.77
C SER A 398 -14.23 12.67 16.23
N ILE A 399 -14.04 12.05 15.06
CA ILE A 399 -15.01 11.18 14.39
C ILE A 399 -14.35 9.86 13.98
N ASP A 400 -15.14 8.81 13.77
CA ASP A 400 -14.67 7.50 13.29
C ASP A 400 -14.96 7.31 11.80
N GLY A 401 -14.00 6.80 11.02
CA GLY A 401 -14.16 6.57 9.59
C GLY A 401 -13.59 7.67 8.67
N PRO A 402 -13.75 7.49 7.34
CA PRO A 402 -13.07 8.29 6.33
C PRO A 402 -13.48 9.75 6.32
N VAL A 403 -12.52 10.64 6.05
CA VAL A 403 -12.77 12.08 5.86
C VAL A 403 -12.44 12.52 4.45
N ALA A 404 -12.97 13.68 4.05
CA ALA A 404 -12.68 14.29 2.76
C ALA A 404 -12.19 15.73 2.96
N PRO A 405 -11.31 16.25 2.10
CA PRO A 405 -10.99 17.67 2.11
C PRO A 405 -12.27 18.49 1.99
N GLY A 406 -12.36 19.53 2.82
CA GLY A 406 -13.34 20.59 2.59
C GLY A 406 -13.08 21.27 1.23
N PRO A 407 -14.07 21.99 0.68
CA PRO A 407 -13.87 22.78 -0.53
C PRO A 407 -12.65 23.68 -0.36
N GLN A 408 -11.67 23.51 -1.25
CA GLN A 408 -10.42 24.27 -1.20
C GLN A 408 -10.74 25.75 -1.32
N LEU A 409 -10.40 26.52 -0.28
CA LEU A 409 -10.39 27.97 -0.27
C LEU A 409 -11.75 28.60 -0.65
N LEU A 410 -12.64 28.74 0.32
CA LEU A 410 -13.55 29.89 0.27
C LEU A 410 -12.67 31.14 0.16
N LYS A 411 -12.71 31.85 -0.98
CA LYS A 411 -11.98 33.12 -1.19
C LYS A 411 -12.23 34.12 -0.06
N HIS A 412 -13.38 33.99 0.61
CA HIS A 412 -13.77 34.78 1.77
C HIS A 412 -14.31 33.85 2.87
N PRO A 413 -13.48 33.44 3.85
CA PRO A 413 -13.97 32.65 4.97
C PRO A 413 -14.93 33.49 5.83
N LEU A 414 -16.12 32.95 6.11
CA LEU A 414 -17.12 33.61 6.97
C LEU A 414 -16.66 33.73 8.43
N ILE A 415 -15.75 32.84 8.83
CA ILE A 415 -15.20 32.72 10.17
C ILE A 415 -13.69 32.58 10.03
N LYS A 416 -12.95 33.38 10.80
CA LYS A 416 -11.50 33.31 10.96
C LYS A 416 -11.18 32.62 12.27
N VAL A 417 -10.26 31.66 12.26
CA VAL A 417 -9.67 31.10 13.47
C VAL A 417 -8.67 32.12 14.03
N GLU A 418 -8.87 32.55 15.27
CA GLU A 418 -7.95 33.47 15.95
C GLU A 418 -6.91 32.73 16.76
N GLU A 419 -7.35 31.68 17.46
CA GLU A 419 -6.52 30.95 18.40
C GLU A 419 -7.04 29.53 18.53
N VAL A 420 -6.11 28.59 18.65
CA VAL A 420 -6.38 27.19 18.95
C VAL A 420 -5.53 26.84 20.16
N HIS A 421 -6.15 26.20 21.14
CA HIS A 421 -5.46 25.68 22.31
C HIS A 421 -5.77 24.20 22.47
N LEU A 422 -4.73 23.41 22.68
CA LEU A 422 -4.79 21.97 22.88
C LEU A 422 -3.97 21.61 24.13
N GLU A 423 -4.50 20.70 24.92
CA GLU A 423 -3.78 20.04 26.01
C GLU A 423 -3.47 18.60 25.59
N TYR A 424 -2.25 18.16 25.83
CA TYR A 424 -1.74 16.88 25.35
C TYR A 424 -1.56 15.90 26.51
N LEU A 425 -1.75 14.61 26.22
CA LEU A 425 -1.55 13.55 27.21
C LEU A 425 -0.07 13.40 27.59
N THR A 426 0.82 13.68 26.65
CA THR A 426 2.28 13.62 26.81
C THR A 426 2.91 14.89 26.25
N ASP A 427 4.24 15.02 26.35
CA ASP A 427 4.98 16.14 25.75
C ASP A 427 4.94 16.16 24.20
N ASP A 428 4.37 15.12 23.57
CA ASP A 428 4.22 15.06 22.12
C ASP A 428 2.98 15.82 21.62
N VAL A 429 3.21 17.04 21.11
CA VAL A 429 2.17 17.93 20.56
C VAL A 429 1.46 17.42 19.29
N TYR A 430 1.91 16.29 18.72
CA TYR A 430 1.24 15.60 17.61
C TYR A 430 0.59 14.28 18.04
N GLY A 431 0.68 13.93 19.33
CA GLY A 431 0.13 12.72 19.93
C GLY A 431 -1.30 12.89 20.45
N ALA A 432 -1.64 12.11 21.47
CA ALA A 432 -2.98 12.12 22.07
C ALA A 432 -3.30 13.44 22.79
N VAL A 433 -4.57 13.87 22.69
CA VAL A 433 -5.08 15.13 23.23
C VAL A 433 -6.04 14.84 24.38
N THR A 434 -5.88 15.53 25.50
CA THR A 434 -6.77 15.42 26.67
C THR A 434 -7.90 16.45 26.62
N TRP A 435 -7.64 17.62 26.03
CA TRP A 435 -8.63 18.71 25.96
C TRP A 435 -8.26 19.77 24.91
N GLY A 436 -9.19 20.67 24.57
CA GLY A 436 -8.87 21.84 23.75
C GLY A 436 -10.04 22.75 23.41
N TRP A 437 -9.74 23.97 23.00
CA TRP A 437 -10.70 24.98 22.55
C TRP A 437 -10.20 25.75 21.33
N ILE A 438 -11.13 26.40 20.64
CA ILE A 438 -10.87 27.25 19.49
C ILE A 438 -11.59 28.58 19.66
N ARG A 439 -10.89 29.68 19.39
CA ARG A 439 -11.46 31.02 19.35
C ARG A 439 -11.65 31.43 17.89
N LEU A 440 -12.87 31.83 17.58
CA LEU A 440 -13.34 32.12 16.24
C LEU A 440 -13.83 33.57 16.16
N ARG A 441 -13.45 34.30 15.12
CA ARG A 441 -13.98 35.62 14.77
C ARG A 441 -14.80 35.53 13.50
N GLY A 442 -16.05 36.01 13.53
CA GLY A 442 -16.90 36.04 12.34
C GLY A 442 -18.10 36.96 12.54
N ALA A 443 -18.82 37.23 11.45
CA ALA A 443 -20.06 37.99 11.51
C ALA A 443 -21.21 37.10 12.00
N LEU A 444 -21.84 37.48 13.10
CA LEU A 444 -23.01 36.78 13.65
C LEU A 444 -24.27 37.60 13.37
N ARG A 445 -25.32 36.94 12.89
CA ARG A 445 -26.65 37.54 12.79
C ARG A 445 -27.55 36.87 13.82
N GLN A 446 -28.18 37.68 14.67
CA GLN A 446 -29.15 37.19 15.64
C GLN A 446 -30.31 36.53 14.89
N ARG A 447 -30.62 35.28 15.25
CA ARG A 447 -31.80 34.59 14.76
C ARG A 447 -33.01 35.19 15.46
N GLN A 448 -33.84 35.93 14.72
CA GLN A 448 -35.14 36.34 15.25
C GLN A 448 -35.96 35.07 15.55
N GLY A 449 -36.59 35.04 16.72
CA GLY A 449 -37.33 33.89 17.23
C GLY A 449 -38.43 33.44 16.26
N ARG A 450 -38.78 32.15 16.33
CA ARG A 450 -39.96 31.61 15.66
C ARG A 450 -41.23 32.20 16.24
#